data_AF-A0A7J8A9R1-F1
#
_entry.id   AF-A0A7J8A9R1-F1
#
_cell.length_a   1.000
_cell.length_b   1.000
_cell.length_c   1.000
_cell.angle_alpha   90.00
_cell.angle_beta   90.00
_cell.angle_gamma   90.00
#
_symmetry.space_group_name_H-M   'P 1'
#
loop_
_entity.id
_entity.type
_entity.pdbx_description
1 polymer ?
#
loop_
_entity_poly.entity_id
_entity_poly.type
_entity_poly.pdbx_seq_one_letter_code
_entity_poly.pdbx_strand_id
1 'polypeptide(L)'
;MQKHRKDKAHKRYLMMSIDQRQKMLKNLRKTNYKVFEKTCKDLGIEYIFPPMYYRRAHRRWVAKKALCIRVYQEAQKLKKQKRALKAAAAAQKQRQMNQISSSQAKPEAIKENQ
;
A
#
# COMPACT_ATOMS: atom_id res chain seq x y z
N MET A 1 36.55 9.57 2.19
CA MET A 1 35.55 10.39 2.91
C MET A 1 35.39 10.04 4.39
N GLN A 2 35.54 8.77 4.83
CA GLN A 2 35.40 8.41 6.25
C GLN A 2 36.42 9.11 7.17
N LYS A 3 37.70 9.13 6.74
CA LYS A 3 38.80 9.86 7.40
C LYS A 3 38.70 11.38 7.17
N HIS A 4 38.79 11.83 5.90
CA HIS A 4 38.70 13.25 5.54
C HIS A 4 37.26 13.63 5.14
N ARG A 5 36.50 14.21 6.08
CA ARG A 5 35.07 14.52 5.90
C ARG A 5 34.79 15.89 5.28
N LYS A 6 35.73 16.84 5.40
CA LYS A 6 35.56 18.21 4.91
C LYS A 6 35.91 18.38 3.43
N ASP A 7 36.63 17.43 2.85
CA ASP A 7 36.99 17.45 1.43
C ASP A 7 35.75 17.40 0.54
N LYS A 8 35.52 18.48 -0.22
CA LYS A 8 34.36 18.61 -1.11
C LYS A 8 34.64 18.11 -2.53
N ALA A 9 35.91 18.10 -2.96
CA ALA A 9 36.30 17.63 -4.27
C ALA A 9 36.05 16.13 -4.39
N HIS A 10 36.57 15.34 -3.44
CA HIS A 10 36.33 13.90 -3.40
C HIS A 10 34.86 13.55 -3.18
N LYS A 11 34.12 14.37 -2.42
CA LYS A 11 32.67 14.21 -2.28
C LYS A 11 31.96 14.35 -3.63
N ARG A 12 32.31 15.37 -4.42
CA ARG A 12 31.73 15.61 -5.75
C ARG A 12 32.04 14.46 -6.70
N TYR A 13 33.30 14.04 -6.79
CA TYR A 13 33.69 12.93 -7.67
C TYR A 13 33.00 11.63 -7.29
N LEU A 14 32.88 11.34 -5.99
CA LEU A 14 32.15 10.17 -5.51
C LEU A 14 30.68 10.20 -5.96
N MET A 15 29.97 11.32 -5.77
CA MET A 15 28.57 11.43 -6.21
C MET A 15 28.44 11.23 -7.73
N MET A 16 29.32 11.86 -8.52
CA MET A 16 29.33 11.69 -9.98
C MET A 16 29.58 10.23 -10.40
N SER A 17 30.51 9.53 -9.74
CA SER A 17 30.81 8.12 -10.04
C SER A 17 29.63 7.20 -9.72
N ILE A 18 28.86 7.51 -8.67
CA ILE A 18 27.64 6.77 -8.31
C ILE A 18 26.57 6.97 -9.39
N ASP A 19 26.36 8.21 -9.84
CA ASP A 19 25.37 8.54 -10.88
C ASP A 19 25.75 7.89 -12.22
N GLN A 20 27.04 7.90 -12.58
CA GLN A 20 27.55 7.22 -13.77
C GLN A 20 27.33 5.70 -13.69
N ARG A 21 27.65 5.09 -12.55
CA ARG A 21 27.40 3.66 -12.32
C ARG A 21 25.92 3.32 -12.44
N GLN A 22 25.03 4.13 -11.86
CA GLN A 22 23.57 3.92 -11.99
C GLN A 22 23.11 4.04 -13.45
N LYS A 23 23.68 4.98 -14.22
CA LYS A 23 23.42 5.12 -15.66
C LYS A 23 23.83 3.86 -16.43
N MET A 24 25.00 3.30 -16.11
CA MET A 24 25.48 2.06 -16.72
C MET A 24 24.58 0.87 -16.36
N LEU A 25 24.19 0.73 -15.09
CA LEU A 25 23.25 -0.31 -14.65
C LEU A 25 21.89 -0.19 -15.33
N LYS A 26 21.38 1.03 -15.53
CA LYS A 26 20.16 1.27 -16.29
C LYS A 26 20.27 0.78 -17.73
N ASN A 27 21.41 0.99 -18.38
CA ASN A 27 21.66 0.50 -19.73
C ASN A 27 21.78 -1.02 -19.76
N LEU A 28 22.55 -1.60 -18.83
CA LEU A 28 22.72 -3.05 -18.71
C LEU A 28 21.38 -3.77 -18.49
N ARG A 29 20.52 -3.20 -17.64
CA ARG A 29 19.16 -3.70 -17.40
C ARG A 29 18.30 -3.70 -18.67
N LYS A 30 18.51 -2.75 -19.59
CA LYS A 30 17.77 -2.67 -20.86
C LYS A 30 18.32 -3.64 -21.91
N THR A 31 19.61 -3.91 -21.91
CA THR A 31 20.27 -4.74 -22.94
C THR A 31 20.36 -6.21 -22.54
N ASN A 32 20.88 -6.51 -21.35
CA ASN A 32 21.07 -7.88 -20.87
C ASN A 32 20.74 -8.01 -19.38
N TYR A 33 19.51 -8.45 -19.12
CA TYR A 33 18.98 -8.57 -17.77
C TYR A 33 19.69 -9.64 -16.92
N LYS A 34 20.10 -10.77 -17.51
CA LYS A 34 20.79 -11.86 -16.79
C LYS A 34 22.12 -11.40 -16.20
N VAL A 35 22.90 -10.68 -17.00
CA VAL A 35 24.19 -10.11 -16.54
C VAL A 35 23.95 -8.99 -15.53
N PHE A 36 22.90 -8.18 -15.69
CA PHE A 36 22.51 -7.17 -14.72
C PHE A 36 22.19 -7.79 -13.34
N GLU A 37 21.36 -8.83 -13.29
CA GLU A 37 21.00 -9.48 -12.03
C GLU A 37 22.21 -10.12 -11.34
N LYS A 38 23.04 -10.82 -12.11
CA LYS A 38 24.29 -11.41 -11.59
C LYS A 38 25.23 -10.34 -11.03
N THR A 39 25.47 -9.26 -11.76
CA THR A 39 26.37 -8.19 -11.32
C THR A 39 25.84 -7.44 -10.09
N CYS A 40 24.53 -7.20 -10.00
CA CYS A 40 23.90 -6.65 -8.79
C CYS A 40 24.08 -7.58 -7.58
N LYS A 41 23.93 -8.89 -7.75
CA LYS A 41 24.12 -9.88 -6.68
C LYS A 41 25.58 -9.99 -6.24
N ASP A 42 26.51 -10.13 -7.20
CA ASP A 42 27.94 -10.34 -6.94
C ASP A 42 28.57 -9.11 -6.28
N LEU A 43 28.17 -7.89 -6.68
CA LEU A 43 28.67 -6.64 -6.12
C LEU A 43 27.87 -6.17 -4.89
N GLY A 44 26.78 -6.85 -4.53
CA GLY A 44 25.88 -6.44 -3.44
C GLY A 44 25.23 -5.07 -3.66
N ILE A 45 24.89 -4.74 -4.92
CA ILE A 45 24.29 -3.45 -5.29
C ILE A 45 22.80 -3.62 -5.56
N GLU A 46 21.98 -2.93 -4.78
CA GLU A 46 20.54 -2.81 -5.06
C GLU A 46 20.28 -1.68 -6.07
N TYR A 47 19.63 -2.02 -7.18
CA TYR A 47 19.20 -1.05 -8.17
C TYR A 47 17.83 -0.45 -7.80
N ILE A 48 17.81 0.83 -7.45
CA ILE A 48 16.59 1.57 -7.07
C ILE A 48 16.16 2.46 -8.24
N PHE A 49 14.86 2.46 -8.54
CA PHE A 49 14.31 3.37 -9.54
C PHE A 49 14.38 4.83 -9.06
N PRO A 50 14.78 5.78 -9.92
CA PRO A 50 14.77 7.19 -9.55
C PRO A 50 13.33 7.64 -9.24
N PRO A 51 13.13 8.49 -8.23
CA PRO A 51 11.82 9.05 -7.96
C PRO A 51 11.34 9.89 -9.15
N MET A 52 10.04 9.87 -9.40
CA MET A 52 9.44 10.63 -10.50
C MET A 52 9.61 12.15 -10.33
N TYR A 53 9.56 12.63 -9.07
CA TYR A 53 9.68 14.06 -8.77
C TYR A 53 10.65 14.31 -7.61
N TYR A 54 11.67 15.12 -7.85
CA TYR A 54 12.61 15.60 -6.83
C TYR A 54 12.05 16.86 -6.14
N ARG A 55 10.99 16.69 -5.34
CA ARG A 55 10.41 17.80 -4.56
C ARG A 55 11.07 17.88 -3.19
N ARG A 56 11.40 19.08 -2.75
CA ARG A 56 11.94 19.30 -1.39
C ARG A 56 10.83 19.12 -0.36
N ALA A 57 11.01 18.12 0.52
CA ALA A 57 10.13 17.88 1.65
C ALA A 57 10.35 18.93 2.76
N HIS A 58 9.70 20.09 2.62
CA HIS A 58 9.77 21.16 3.61
C HIS A 58 8.89 20.85 4.84
N ARG A 59 9.22 21.43 6.01
CA ARG A 59 8.58 21.11 7.31
C ARG A 59 7.05 21.17 7.25
N ARG A 60 6.49 22.24 6.67
CA ARG A 60 5.03 22.41 6.51
C ARG A 60 4.39 21.28 5.68
N TRP A 61 5.02 20.88 4.57
CA TRP A 61 4.51 19.79 3.74
C TRP A 61 4.61 18.44 4.45
N VAL A 62 5.72 18.16 5.15
CA VAL A 62 5.88 16.92 5.93
C VAL A 62 4.79 16.83 7.00
N ALA A 63 4.57 17.89 7.78
CA ALA A 63 3.52 17.93 8.81
C ALA A 63 2.12 17.75 8.21
N LYS A 64 1.80 18.49 7.13
CA LYS A 64 0.53 18.36 6.42
C LYS A 64 0.33 16.93 5.89
N LYS A 65 1.33 16.35 5.25
CA LYS A 65 1.23 15.02 4.65
C LYS A 65 1.05 13.94 5.72
N ALA A 66 1.76 14.04 6.85
CA ALA A 66 1.60 13.14 7.98
C ALA A 66 0.18 13.22 8.57
N LEU A 67 -0.35 14.44 8.76
CA LEU A 67 -1.73 14.63 9.21
C LEU A 67 -2.74 14.01 8.23
N CYS A 68 -2.60 14.29 6.93
CA CYS A 68 -3.49 13.73 5.92
C CYS A 68 -3.50 12.19 5.93
N ILE A 69 -2.36 11.54 6.15
CA ILE A 69 -2.29 10.08 6.25
C ILE A 69 -3.10 9.59 7.46
N ARG A 70 -2.94 10.23 8.63
CA ARG A 70 -3.72 9.86 9.84
C ARG A 70 -5.21 10.06 9.63
N VAL A 71 -5.61 11.22 9.11
CA VAL A 71 -7.03 11.52 8.82
C VAL A 71 -7.61 10.50 7.85
N TYR A 72 -6.87 10.12 6.81
CA TYR A 72 -7.31 9.09 5.86
C TYR A 72 -7.52 7.73 6.54
N GLN A 73 -6.59 7.29 7.39
CA GLN A 73 -6.70 6.04 8.13
C GLN A 73 -7.92 6.04 9.07
N GLU A 74 -8.15 7.12 9.82
CA GLU A 74 -9.30 7.25 10.71
C GLU A 74 -10.63 7.29 9.94
N ALA A 75 -10.69 8.05 8.85
CA ALA A 75 -11.88 8.08 7.99
C ALA A 75 -12.18 6.70 7.39
N GLN A 76 -11.16 5.92 7.04
CA GLN A 76 -11.32 4.56 6.51
C GLN A 76 -11.86 3.60 7.59
N LYS A 77 -11.40 3.73 8.84
CA LYS A 77 -11.94 2.96 9.98
C LYS A 77 -13.42 3.22 10.19
N LEU A 78 -13.82 4.50 10.23
CA LEU A 78 -15.23 4.89 10.40
C LEU A 78 -16.11 4.40 9.24
N LYS A 79 -15.61 4.47 7.99
CA LYS A 79 -16.32 3.91 6.84
C LYS A 79 -16.51 2.40 6.96
N LYS A 80 -15.49 1.67 7.42
CA LYS A 80 -15.57 0.21 7.63
C LYS A 80 -16.61 -0.14 8.71
N GLN A 81 -16.62 0.59 9.83
CA GLN A 81 -17.63 0.41 10.88
C GLN A 81 -19.05 0.68 10.38
N LYS A 82 -19.27 1.79 9.65
CA LYS A 82 -20.58 2.11 9.06
C LYS A 82 -21.07 1.02 8.09
N ARG A 83 -20.17 0.43 7.29
CA ARG A 83 -20.50 -0.70 6.40
C ARG A 83 -20.87 -1.95 7.18
N ALA A 84 -20.12 -2.28 8.24
CA ALA A 84 -20.40 -3.43 9.09
C ALA A 84 -21.76 -3.32 9.80
N LEU A 85 -22.09 -2.14 10.34
CA LEU A 85 -23.38 -1.88 10.98
C LEU A 85 -24.55 -2.03 9.99
N LYS A 86 -24.42 -1.49 8.77
CA LYS A 86 -25.43 -1.65 7.73
C LYS A 86 -25.62 -3.12 7.33
N ALA A 87 -24.53 -3.87 7.19
CA ALA A 87 -24.58 -5.28 6.87
C ALA A 87 -25.24 -6.11 8.00
N ALA A 88 -24.90 -5.82 9.26
CA ALA A 88 -25.52 -6.48 10.42
C ALA A 88 -27.04 -6.20 10.48
N ALA A 89 -27.45 -4.96 10.27
CA ALA A 89 -28.87 -4.59 10.24
C ALA A 89 -29.63 -5.26 9.08
N ALA A 90 -29.03 -5.36 7.90
CA ALA A 90 -29.63 -6.07 6.76
C ALA A 90 -29.77 -7.58 7.04
N ALA A 91 -28.74 -8.21 7.62
CA ALA A 91 -28.78 -9.62 8.00
C ALA A 91 -29.84 -9.91 9.08
N GLN A 92 -30.02 -9.01 10.05
CA GLN A 92 -31.10 -9.13 11.05
C GLN A 92 -32.48 -9.05 10.40
N LYS A 93 -32.70 -8.10 9.48
CA LYS A 93 -33.97 -8.00 8.73
C LYS A 93 -34.25 -9.27 7.91
N GLN A 94 -33.25 -9.80 7.23
CA GLN A 94 -33.38 -11.07 6.49
C GLN A 94 -33.69 -12.25 7.42
N ARG A 95 -33.04 -12.34 8.58
CA ARG A 95 -33.35 -13.38 9.58
C ARG A 95 -34.79 -13.28 10.09
N GLN A 96 -35.29 -12.08 10.38
CA GLN A 96 -36.67 -11.86 10.81
C GLN A 96 -37.66 -12.26 9.70
N MET A 97 -37.41 -11.85 8.45
CA MET A 97 -38.25 -12.23 7.30
C MET A 97 -38.30 -13.75 7.11
N ASN A 98 -37.15 -14.44 7.25
CA ASN A 98 -37.08 -15.91 7.15
C ASN A 98 -37.79 -16.62 8.32
N GLN A 99 -37.79 -16.04 9.52
CA GLN A 99 -38.55 -16.57 10.65
C GLN A 99 -40.06 -16.42 10.42
N ILE A 100 -40.51 -15.25 9.96
CA ILE A 100 -41.93 -14.96 9.69
C ILE A 100 -42.48 -15.90 8.59
N SER A 101 -41.73 -16.11 7.50
CA SER A 101 -42.13 -17.04 6.44
C SER A 101 -42.17 -18.50 6.90
N SER A 102 -41.26 -18.92 7.80
CA SER A 102 -41.28 -20.27 8.37
C SER A 102 -42.47 -20.52 9.33
N SER A 103 -42.95 -19.48 10.02
CA SER A 103 -44.11 -19.56 10.91
C SER A 103 -45.45 -19.49 10.19
N GLN A 104 -45.52 -18.87 8.99
CA GLN A 104 -46.70 -18.91 8.14
C GLN A 104 -46.87 -20.25 7.38
N ALA A 105 -45.84 -21.11 7.34
CA ALA A 105 -45.89 -22.41 6.67
C ALA A 105 -46.47 -23.56 7.53
N LYS A 106 -46.86 -23.32 8.79
CA LYS A 106 -47.56 -24.27 9.67
C LYS A 106 -48.62 -23.49 10.48
N PRO A 107 -49.88 -23.36 10.02
CA PRO A 107 -50.88 -24.37 10.37
C PRO A 107 -52.07 -24.47 9.38
N GLU A 108 -52.09 -25.47 8.48
CA GLU A 108 -53.29 -25.75 7.64
C GLU A 108 -53.66 -27.25 7.57
N ALA A 109 -53.22 -28.08 8.53
CA ALA A 109 -53.50 -29.51 8.48
C ALA A 109 -53.91 -30.11 9.84
N ILE A 110 -54.90 -29.53 10.54
CA ILE A 110 -55.66 -30.25 11.59
C ILE A 110 -57.09 -29.68 11.67
N LYS A 111 -57.95 -29.95 10.68
CA LYS A 111 -59.41 -29.93 10.84
C LYS A 111 -60.06 -30.85 9.80
N GLU A 112 -60.03 -32.15 10.03
CA GLU A 112 -61.01 -33.08 9.47
C GLU A 112 -60.94 -34.40 10.24
N ASN A 113 -61.99 -34.69 11.01
CA ASN A 113 -62.45 -36.03 11.39
C ASN A 113 -63.77 -35.88 12.15
N GLN A 114 -64.88 -35.95 11.41
CA GLN A 114 -66.18 -36.45 11.85
C GLN A 114 -66.44 -37.76 11.11
#